data_AF-A0A177PEF5-F1
#
_entry.id   AF-A0A177PEF5-F1
#
_cell.length_a   1.000
_cell.length_b   1.000
_cell.length_c   1.000
_cell.angle_alpha   90.00
_cell.angle_beta   90.00
_cell.angle_gamma   90.00
#
_symmetry.space_group_name_H-M   'P 1'
#
loop_
_entity.id
_entity.type
_entity.pdbx_description
1 polymer ?
#
loop_
_entity_poly.entity_id
_entity_poly.type
_entity_poly.pdbx_seq_one_letter_code
_entity_poly.pdbx_strand_id
1 'polypeptide(L)'
;MRELTTADADALHWPARAHCLQSLEEHANRTARLARALFIAIDGLDSGTDDRDKMALFELASDVADHATATVYAFNLEHDRRRAEAEAAHKADSVVFEKDERQ
;
A
#
# COMPACT_ATOMS: atom_id res chain seq x y z
N MET A 1 -25.87 -22.71 -1.27
CA MET A 1 -24.83 -21.65 -1.36
C MET A 1 -24.12 -21.63 -0.02
N ARG A 2 -22.79 -21.83 0.01
CA ARG A 2 -22.03 -21.64 1.25
C ARG A 2 -21.93 -20.14 1.50
N GLU A 3 -22.39 -19.69 2.66
CA GLU A 3 -22.10 -18.33 3.13
C GLU A 3 -20.60 -18.26 3.42
N LEU A 4 -19.89 -17.41 2.68
CA LEU A 4 -18.48 -17.11 2.95
C LEU A 4 -18.41 -16.48 4.33
N THR A 5 -17.79 -17.19 5.28
CA THR A 5 -17.53 -16.62 6.60
C THR A 5 -16.33 -15.69 6.51
N THR A 6 -16.21 -14.75 7.45
CA THR A 6 -15.07 -13.82 7.51
C THR A 6 -13.72 -14.55 7.58
N ALA A 7 -13.71 -15.76 8.17
CA ALA A 7 -12.54 -16.64 8.22
C ALA A 7 -12.18 -17.26 6.86
N ASP A 8 -13.14 -17.43 5.95
CA ASP A 8 -12.88 -17.91 4.58
C ASP A 8 -12.30 -16.80 3.70
N ALA A 9 -12.62 -15.52 3.98
CA ALA A 9 -11.98 -14.36 3.33
C ALA A 9 -10.51 -14.21 3.76
N ASP A 10 -10.21 -14.49 5.02
CA ASP A 10 -8.83 -14.50 5.55
C ASP A 10 -7.98 -15.66 4.98
N ALA A 11 -8.62 -16.77 4.61
CA ALA A 11 -7.95 -17.91 3.98
C ALA A 11 -7.64 -17.68 2.49
N LEU A 12 -8.37 -16.78 1.81
CA LEU A 12 -8.09 -16.37 0.42
C LEU A 12 -7.01 -15.28 0.29
N HIS A 13 -6.57 -14.68 1.40
CA HIS A 13 -5.57 -13.60 1.41
C HIS A 13 -4.28 -14.04 2.11
N TRP A 14 -3.43 -14.76 1.38
CA TRP A 14 -2.11 -15.16 1.88
C TRP A 14 -1.10 -14.91 0.74
N PRO A 15 -0.37 -13.76 0.63
CA PRO A 15 0.10 -12.86 1.68
C PRO A 15 0.15 -11.34 1.30
N ALA A 16 -0.52 -10.44 2.03
CA ALA A 16 0.01 -9.08 2.24
C ALA A 16 1.29 -9.08 3.14
N ARG A 17 2.00 -10.23 3.17
CA ARG A 17 3.14 -10.62 4.04
C ARG A 17 4.49 -10.42 3.36
N ALA A 18 4.71 -9.26 2.77
CA ALA A 18 6.06 -8.70 2.69
C ALA A 18 6.02 -7.32 3.32
N HIS A 19 5.64 -7.28 4.60
CA HIS A 19 5.68 -6.14 5.51
C HIS A 19 6.57 -5.00 5.06
N CYS A 20 6.07 -3.94 4.41
CA CYS A 20 6.75 -2.65 4.24
C CYS A 20 8.30 -2.72 4.11
N LEU A 21 8.86 -3.76 3.47
CA LEU A 21 10.31 -3.97 3.46
C LEU A 21 10.94 -2.90 2.59
N GLN A 22 10.12 -2.39 1.69
CA GLN A 22 10.37 -1.35 0.73
C GLN A 22 9.71 -0.06 1.22
N SER A 23 10.32 1.07 0.91
CA SER A 23 9.82 2.37 1.32
C SER A 23 8.51 2.72 0.58
N LEU A 24 7.78 3.71 1.11
CA LEU A 24 6.66 4.33 0.40
C LEU A 24 7.05 4.73 -1.04
N GLU A 25 8.23 5.35 -1.18
CA GLU A 25 8.79 5.75 -2.47
C GLU A 25 8.99 4.56 -3.41
N GLU A 26 9.47 3.44 -2.90
CA GLU A 26 9.73 2.25 -3.71
C GLU A 26 8.43 1.61 -4.20
N HIS A 27 7.39 1.52 -3.36
CA HIS A 27 6.08 1.06 -3.80
C HIS A 27 5.44 2.02 -4.81
N ALA A 28 5.47 3.33 -4.56
CA ALA A 28 4.91 4.34 -5.46
C ALA A 28 5.59 4.32 -6.84
N ASN A 29 6.93 4.26 -6.86
CA ASN A 29 7.69 4.16 -8.10
C ASN A 29 7.39 2.85 -8.85
N ARG A 30 7.25 1.73 -8.13
CA ARG A 30 6.95 0.44 -8.76
C ARG A 30 5.54 0.40 -9.34
N THR A 31 4.53 0.89 -8.62
CA THR A 31 3.17 1.07 -9.14
C THR A 31 3.17 1.90 -10.41
N ALA A 32 3.84 3.06 -10.41
CA ALA A 32 3.87 3.96 -11.57
C ALA A 32 4.49 3.29 -12.80
N ARG A 33 5.59 2.56 -12.62
CA ARG A 33 6.29 1.84 -13.70
C ARG A 33 5.46 0.70 -14.26
N LEU A 34 4.84 -0.10 -13.39
CA LEU A 34 4.00 -1.22 -13.80
C LEU A 34 2.70 -0.75 -14.47
N ALA A 35 2.07 0.31 -13.95
CA ALA A 35 0.89 0.91 -14.56
C ALA A 35 1.20 1.44 -15.97
N ARG A 36 2.37 2.05 -16.17
CA ARG A 36 2.83 2.46 -17.50
C ARG A 36 3.10 1.27 -18.42
N ALA A 37 3.70 0.20 -17.91
CA ALA A 37 3.91 -1.02 -18.68
C ALA A 37 2.58 -1.65 -19.11
N LEU A 38 1.60 -1.70 -18.20
CA LEU A 38 0.26 -2.18 -18.48
C LEU A 38 -0.44 -1.35 -19.55
N PHE A 39 -0.33 -0.01 -19.46
CA PHE A 39 -0.89 0.88 -20.48
C PHE A 39 -0.32 0.61 -21.87
N ILE A 40 1.02 0.51 -21.98
CA ILE A 40 1.68 0.21 -23.26
C ILE A 40 1.29 -1.18 -23.77
N ALA A 41 1.19 -2.17 -22.88
CA ALA A 41 0.80 -3.52 -23.25
C ALA A 41 -0.64 -3.56 -23.77
N ILE A 42 -1.57 -2.82 -23.15
CA ILE A 42 -2.96 -2.74 -23.58
C ILE A 42 -3.11 -1.98 -24.91
N ASP A 43 -2.39 -0.87 -25.08
CA ASP A 43 -2.41 -0.05 -26.30
C ASP A 43 -1.92 -0.82 -27.53
N GLY A 44 -1.01 -1.79 -27.31
CA GLY A 44 -0.50 -2.67 -28.36
C GLY A 44 -1.35 -3.90 -28.67
N LEU A 45 -2.51 -4.10 -28.04
CA LEU A 45 -3.32 -5.32 -28.23
C LEU A 45 -4.20 -5.26 -29.48
N ASP A 46 -3.99 -6.22 -30.37
CA ASP A 46 -4.87 -6.57 -31.48
C ASP A 46 -6.08 -7.37 -30.98
N SER A 47 -7.16 -7.42 -31.77
CA SER A 47 -8.38 -8.20 -31.47
C SER A 47 -8.19 -9.73 -31.40
N GLY A 48 -6.98 -10.22 -31.69
CA GLY A 48 -6.59 -11.64 -31.69
C GLY A 48 -5.79 -12.10 -30.48
N THR A 49 -5.78 -11.36 -29.38
CA THR A 49 -5.02 -11.70 -28.16
C THR A 49 -5.31 -13.12 -27.67
N ASP A 50 -4.26 -13.92 -27.52
CA ASP A 50 -4.38 -15.29 -27.02
C ASP A 50 -4.66 -15.29 -25.49
N ASP A 51 -5.14 -16.42 -24.95
CA ASP A 51 -5.51 -16.49 -23.53
C ASP A 51 -4.31 -16.40 -22.58
N ARG A 52 -3.09 -16.65 -23.06
CA ARG A 52 -1.86 -16.51 -22.26
C ARG A 52 -1.49 -15.04 -22.10
N ASP A 53 -1.61 -14.26 -23.15
CA ASP A 53 -1.39 -12.81 -23.10
C ASP A 53 -2.42 -12.15 -22.17
N LYS A 54 -3.69 -12.58 -22.22
CA LYS A 54 -4.72 -12.13 -21.26
C LYS A 54 -4.36 -12.46 -19.81
N MET A 55 -3.84 -13.66 -19.56
CA MET A 55 -3.39 -14.05 -18.22
C MET A 55 -2.20 -13.20 -17.75
N ALA A 56 -1.21 -12.97 -18.61
CA ALA A 56 -0.07 -12.13 -18.29
C ALA A 56 -0.48 -10.67 -17.99
N LEU A 57 -1.45 -10.13 -18.73
CA LEU A 57 -2.02 -8.80 -18.46
C LEU A 57 -2.77 -8.76 -17.13
N PHE A 58 -3.49 -9.84 -16.80
CA PHE A 58 -4.18 -9.96 -15.53
C PHE A 58 -3.18 -9.98 -14.36
N GLU A 59 -2.13 -10.79 -14.45
CA GLU A 59 -1.05 -10.83 -13.45
C GLU A 59 -0.37 -9.46 -13.32
N LEU A 60 -0.07 -8.79 -14.44
CA LEU A 60 0.49 -7.44 -14.42
C LEU A 60 -0.44 -6.43 -13.75
N ALA A 61 -1.75 -6.51 -14.00
CA ALA A 61 -2.74 -5.67 -13.34
C ALA A 61 -2.85 -5.95 -11.83
N SER A 62 -2.75 -7.21 -11.43
CA SER A 62 -2.67 -7.61 -10.02
C SER A 62 -1.44 -7.02 -9.33
N ASP A 63 -0.26 -7.09 -9.96
CA ASP A 63 0.96 -6.49 -9.40
C ASP A 63 0.86 -4.97 -9.24
N VAL A 64 0.20 -4.27 -10.17
CA VAL A 64 -0.10 -2.83 -10.04
C VAL A 64 -0.98 -2.57 -8.81
N ALA A 65 -2.04 -3.37 -8.64
CA ALA A 65 -2.97 -3.21 -7.54
C ALA A 65 -2.31 -3.48 -6.17
N ASP A 66 -1.44 -4.49 -6.08
CA ASP A 66 -0.71 -4.84 -4.87
C ASP A 66 0.21 -3.69 -4.43
N HIS A 67 1.02 -3.16 -5.35
CA HIS A 67 1.91 -2.05 -5.04
C HIS A 67 1.16 -0.74 -4.76
N ALA A 68 0.03 -0.49 -5.43
CA ALA A 68 -0.81 0.68 -5.15
C ALA A 68 -1.39 0.62 -3.73
N THR A 69 -1.88 -0.57 -3.33
CA THR A 69 -2.41 -0.82 -1.98
C THR A 69 -1.33 -0.67 -0.93
N ALA A 70 -0.14 -1.22 -1.18
CA ALA A 70 1.02 -1.08 -0.30
C ALA A 70 1.46 0.40 -0.15
N THR A 71 1.39 1.19 -1.22
CA THR A 71 1.67 2.64 -1.20
C THR A 71 0.71 3.37 -0.25
N VAL A 72 -0.60 3.14 -0.39
CA VAL A 72 -1.61 3.77 0.48
C VAL A 72 -1.41 3.37 1.94
N TYR A 73 -1.14 2.09 2.20
CA TYR A 73 -0.89 1.61 3.54
C TYR A 73 0.36 2.25 4.16
N ALA A 74 1.49 2.25 3.44
CA ALA A 74 2.75 2.85 3.91
C ALA A 74 2.60 4.36 4.17
N PHE A 75 1.85 5.07 3.32
CA PHE A 75 1.58 6.49 3.50
C PHE A 75 0.81 6.75 4.79
N ASN A 76 -0.27 6.01 5.03
CA ASN A 76 -1.08 6.17 6.24
C ASN A 76 -0.29 5.83 7.51
N LEU A 77 0.50 4.74 7.47
CA LEU A 77 1.36 4.35 8.58
C LEU A 77 2.37 5.45 8.93
N GLU A 78 3.04 6.02 7.92
CA GLU A 78 3.98 7.12 8.14
C GLU A 78 3.29 8.39 8.66
N HIS A 79 2.12 8.71 8.12
CA HIS A 79 1.32 9.85 8.55
C HIS A 79 0.91 9.72 10.03
N ASP A 80 0.41 8.55 10.44
CA ASP A 80 0.02 8.26 11.82
C ASP A 80 1.22 8.33 12.77
N ARG A 81 2.38 7.81 12.35
CA ARG A 81 3.63 7.91 13.12
C ARG A 81 4.03 9.38 13.34
N ARG A 82 4.05 10.19 12.28
CA ARG A 82 4.40 11.62 12.37
C ARG A 82 3.42 12.39 13.28
N ARG A 83 2.14 12.05 13.21
CA ARG A 83 1.11 12.62 14.10
C ARG A 83 1.37 12.27 15.56
N ALA A 84 1.65 11.00 15.87
CA ALA A 84 1.96 10.56 17.22
C ALA A 84 3.23 11.24 17.78
N GLU A 85 4.26 11.41 16.95
CA GLU A 85 5.49 12.13 17.31
C GLU A 85 5.23 13.60 17.63
N ALA A 86 4.41 14.29 16.82
CA ALA A 86 4.02 15.67 17.07
C ALA A 86 3.20 15.82 18.35
N GLU A 87 2.25 14.91 18.60
CA GLU A 87 1.46 14.89 19.83
C GLU A 87 2.34 14.62 21.07
N ALA A 88 3.35 13.74 20.96
CA ALA A 88 4.32 13.48 22.03
C ALA A 88 5.21 14.69 22.31
N ALA A 89 5.71 15.36 21.27
CA ALA A 89 6.51 16.58 21.40
C ALA A 89 5.72 17.71 22.09
N HIS A 90 4.47 17.95 21.67
CA HIS A 90 3.60 18.94 22.30
C HIS A 90 3.36 18.63 23.79
N LYS A 91 3.15 17.35 24.14
CA LYS A 91 3.01 16.95 25.55
C LYS A 91 4.31 17.20 26.33
N ALA A 92 5.47 16.88 25.76
CA ALA A 92 6.76 17.11 26.41
C ALA A 92 6.99 18.60 26.71
N ASP A 93 6.69 19.49 25.75
CA ASP A 93 6.84 20.94 25.93
C ASP A 93 5.89 21.50 27.01
N SER A 94 4.64 21.01 27.06
CA SER A 94 3.70 21.43 28.11
C SER A 94 4.14 21.01 29.53
N VAL A 95 4.79 19.86 29.67
CA VAL A 95 5.29 19.35 30.95
C VAL A 95 6.53 20.11 31.42
N VAL A 96 7.36 20.62 30.50
CA VAL A 96 8.52 21.47 30.84
C VAL A 96 8.03 22.83 31.37
N PHE A 97 7.04 23.44 30.71
CA PHE A 97 6.46 24.71 31.14
C PHE A 97 5.84 24.65 32.56
N GLU A 98 5.09 23.59 32.88
CA GLU A 98 4.52 23.42 34.22
C GLU A 98 5.55 23.19 35.34
N LYS A 99 6.78 22.77 35.01
CA LYS A 99 7.85 22.57 35.99
C LYS A 99 8.60 23.86 36.30
N ASP A 100 8.74 24.75 35.32
CA ASP A 100 9.35 26.08 35.52
C ASP A 100 8.46 27.03 36.31
N GLU A 101 7.13 26.93 36.20
CA GLU A 101 6.20 27.77 36.98
C GLU A 101 6.06 27.37 38.46
N ARG A 102 6.65 26.26 38.89
CA ARG A 102 6.61 25.78 40.29
C ARG A 102 7.92 25.94 41.05
N GLN A 103 8.91 26.67 40.50
CA GLN A 103 10.14 27.09 41.19
C GLN A 103 10.09 28.58 41.52
#